data_AF-A0A3D9S7U3-F1
#
_entry.id   AF-A0A3D9S7U3-F1
#
_cell.length_a   1.000
_cell.length_b   1.000
_cell.length_c   1.000
_cell.angle_alpha   90.00
_cell.angle_beta   90.00
_cell.angle_gamma   90.00
#
_symmetry.space_group_name_H-M   'P 1'
#
loop_
_entity.id
_entity.type
_entity.pdbx_description
1 polymer ?
#
loop_
_entity_poly.entity_id
_entity_poly.type
_entity_poly.pdbx_seq_one_letter_code
_entity_poly.pdbx_strand_id
1 'polypeptide(L)'
;MIQLRWLIATVLAIVMLVSIAGCEQQSNSSKAATPEEPQIELSKHMTAHQKDRFQMFVARVVRDRNNLTPETIRQFWELVDEVKATDEEVATMKDLLAGPIVIYMKFFFDDALIALSQGVPYKSPERAEYEQHLKSIHAITDDRIRQNDDLMSRIARKDPLLKGDRPIDELIIRDALINVYEAIDSINILFTRPA
;
A
#
# COMPACT_ATOMS: atom_id res chain seq x y z
N MET A 1 -18.04 19.12 4.41
CA MET A 1 -18.00 17.66 4.15
C MET A 1 -16.72 17.33 3.41
N ILE A 2 -15.62 17.19 4.14
CA ILE A 2 -14.27 17.08 3.57
C ILE A 2 -13.45 16.11 4.47
N GLN A 3 -12.66 15.23 3.84
CA GLN A 3 -11.55 14.39 4.37
C GLN A 3 -11.82 13.03 5.10
N LEU A 4 -12.64 12.13 4.54
CA LEU A 4 -12.37 10.67 4.66
C LEU A 4 -11.33 10.21 3.62
N ARG A 5 -11.40 10.83 2.44
CA ARG A 5 -10.46 10.65 1.31
C ARG A 5 -9.01 10.98 1.67
N TRP A 6 -8.77 11.82 2.68
CA TRP A 6 -7.43 12.25 3.05
C TRP A 6 -6.67 11.26 3.92
N LEU A 7 -7.34 10.40 4.70
CA LEU A 7 -6.67 9.36 5.50
C LEU A 7 -6.28 8.15 4.66
N ILE A 8 -7.18 7.75 3.77
CA ILE A 8 -6.85 6.83 2.69
C ILE A 8 -5.72 7.46 1.86
N ALA A 9 -5.80 8.74 1.48
CA ALA A 9 -4.70 9.40 0.77
C ALA A 9 -3.43 9.64 1.60
N THR A 10 -3.42 9.70 2.94
CA THR A 10 -2.19 9.86 3.74
C THR A 10 -1.62 8.53 4.16
N VAL A 11 -2.41 7.52 4.52
CA VAL A 11 -1.89 6.16 4.72
C VAL A 11 -1.48 5.55 3.38
N LEU A 12 -2.26 5.74 2.30
CA LEU A 12 -1.80 5.41 0.94
C LEU A 12 -0.73 6.35 0.40
N ALA A 13 -0.64 7.64 0.74
CA ALA A 13 0.52 8.43 0.32
C ALA A 13 1.75 8.04 1.11
N ILE A 14 1.65 7.72 2.40
CA ILE A 14 2.81 7.30 3.19
C ILE A 14 3.26 5.88 2.81
N VAL A 15 2.36 5.02 2.32
CA VAL A 15 2.71 3.70 1.78
C VAL A 15 3.08 3.74 0.29
N MET A 16 2.47 4.61 -0.55
CA MET A 16 2.79 4.73 -1.99
C MET A 16 3.89 5.75 -2.34
N LEU A 17 4.23 6.71 -1.47
CA LEU A 17 5.36 7.64 -1.74
C LEU A 17 6.71 6.93 -1.81
N VAL A 18 6.82 5.72 -1.25
CA VAL A 18 8.08 4.96 -1.23
C VAL A 18 8.28 4.12 -2.49
N SER A 19 7.22 3.77 -3.22
CA SER A 19 7.34 3.05 -4.50
C SER A 19 7.65 3.96 -5.70
N ILE A 20 7.63 5.29 -5.51
CA ILE A 20 7.84 6.29 -6.58
C ILE A 20 9.00 7.25 -6.27
N ALA A 21 9.64 7.17 -5.09
CA ALA A 21 10.82 7.99 -4.79
C ALA A 21 12.12 7.38 -5.36
N GLY A 22 12.13 7.16 -6.68
CA GLY A 22 13.32 7.03 -7.50
C GLY A 22 13.34 8.18 -8.51
N CYS A 23 14.08 9.25 -8.17
CA CYS A 23 14.38 10.46 -8.96
C CYS A 23 13.21 11.47 -9.07
N GLU A 24 13.35 12.78 -8.85
CA GLU A 24 14.48 13.70 -8.91
C GLU A 24 14.43 14.71 -7.74
N GLN A 25 15.56 14.88 -7.04
CA GLN A 25 15.87 16.17 -6.43
C GLN A 25 17.32 16.50 -6.76
N GLN A 26 17.49 17.26 -7.84
CA GLN A 26 18.77 17.80 -8.25
C GLN A 26 19.19 18.90 -7.26
N SER A 27 20.15 18.59 -6.39
CA SER A 27 21.07 19.61 -5.87
C SER A 27 22.49 19.04 -5.87
N ASN A 28 23.41 19.84 -6.41
CA ASN A 28 24.80 19.49 -6.63
C ASN A 28 25.50 19.09 -5.33
N SER A 29 26.21 17.95 -5.33
CA SER A 29 27.68 17.91 -5.16
C SER A 29 28.19 16.52 -4.76
N SER A 30 29.27 16.12 -5.44
CA SER A 30 30.30 15.15 -5.05
C SER A 30 30.06 13.65 -5.27
N LYS A 31 30.85 13.14 -6.22
CA LYS A 31 31.16 11.73 -6.52
C LYS A 31 31.42 10.90 -5.25
N ALA A 32 30.56 9.94 -4.99
CA ALA A 32 30.92 8.65 -4.42
C ALA A 32 30.15 7.59 -5.22
N ALA A 33 30.88 6.64 -5.82
CA ALA A 33 30.26 5.52 -6.51
C ALA A 33 29.67 4.58 -5.45
N THR A 34 28.38 4.73 -5.19
CA THR A 34 27.59 3.78 -4.40
C THR A 34 27.42 2.51 -5.25
N PRO A 35 27.60 1.30 -4.69
CA PRO A 35 27.25 0.08 -5.39
C PRO A 35 25.75 0.15 -5.73
N GLU A 36 25.40 0.09 -7.02
CA GLU A 36 24.00 0.03 -7.45
C GLU A 36 23.37 -1.23 -6.84
N GLU A 37 22.38 -1.03 -5.96
CA GLU A 37 21.54 -2.09 -5.41
C GLU A 37 20.84 -2.86 -6.53
N PRO A 38 20.65 -4.18 -6.40
CA PRO A 38 19.91 -4.95 -7.39
C PRO A 38 18.43 -4.56 -7.29
N GLN A 39 17.99 -3.69 -8.19
CA GLN A 39 16.58 -3.43 -8.43
C GLN A 39 15.97 -4.72 -8.97
N ILE A 40 14.97 -5.27 -8.26
CA ILE A 40 14.15 -6.35 -8.80
C ILE A 40 13.39 -5.74 -10.00
N GLU A 41 13.86 -6.03 -11.21
CA GLU A 41 13.22 -5.58 -12.44
C GLU A 41 11.81 -6.19 -12.51
N LEU A 42 10.82 -5.45 -12.05
CA LEU A 42 9.42 -5.69 -12.39
C LEU A 42 9.32 -5.62 -13.92
N SER A 43 9.17 -6.79 -14.54
CA SER A 43 9.06 -7.04 -15.98
C SER A 43 10.30 -6.67 -16.81
N LYS A 44 10.77 -7.66 -17.59
CA LYS A 44 11.76 -7.49 -18.66
C LYS A 44 11.23 -6.66 -19.84
N HIS A 45 9.94 -6.27 -19.81
CA HIS A 45 9.19 -5.80 -20.98
C HIS A 45 8.35 -4.51 -20.78
N MET A 46 8.22 -3.95 -19.56
CA MET A 46 7.46 -2.70 -19.37
C MET A 46 8.33 -1.47 -19.24
N THR A 47 7.94 -0.41 -19.94
CA THR A 47 8.48 0.93 -19.76
C THR A 47 8.08 1.51 -18.40
N ALA A 48 8.84 2.49 -17.89
CA ALA A 48 8.49 3.21 -16.66
C ALA A 48 7.07 3.80 -16.71
N HIS A 49 6.70 4.43 -17.83
CA HIS A 49 5.36 4.98 -18.04
C HIS A 49 4.25 3.92 -17.95
N GLN A 50 4.48 2.69 -18.42
CA GLN A 50 3.51 1.61 -18.29
C GLN A 50 3.39 1.14 -16.84
N LYS A 51 4.50 1.04 -16.10
CA LYS A 51 4.49 0.75 -14.66
C LYS A 51 3.68 1.80 -13.87
N ASP A 52 3.87 3.08 -14.18
CA ASP A 52 3.12 4.17 -13.56
C ASP A 52 1.61 4.04 -13.81
N ARG A 53 1.22 3.65 -15.03
CA ARG A 53 -0.20 3.42 -15.37
C ARG A 53 -0.79 2.24 -14.60
N PHE A 54 -0.05 1.14 -14.46
CA PHE A 54 -0.48 0.00 -13.64
C PHE A 54 -0.67 0.40 -12.18
N GLN A 55 0.32 1.08 -11.59
CA GLN A 55 0.24 1.61 -10.23
C GLN A 55 -0.95 2.57 -10.07
N MET A 56 -1.22 3.43 -11.06
CA MET A 56 -2.38 4.32 -11.04
C MET A 56 -3.71 3.56 -10.99
N PHE A 57 -3.88 2.48 -11.76
CA PHE A 57 -5.10 1.66 -11.72
C PHE A 57 -5.30 1.05 -10.34
N VAL A 58 -4.26 0.40 -9.81
CA VAL A 58 -4.28 -0.19 -8.46
C VAL A 58 -4.59 0.87 -7.40
N ALA A 59 -3.88 1.99 -7.42
CA ALA A 59 -4.09 3.10 -6.49
C ALA A 59 -5.52 3.66 -6.53
N ARG A 60 -6.12 3.77 -7.72
CA ARG A 60 -7.48 4.30 -7.88
C ARG A 60 -8.53 3.37 -7.30
N VAL A 61 -8.42 2.06 -7.56
CA VAL A 61 -9.41 1.08 -7.07
C VAL A 61 -9.25 0.84 -5.57
N VAL A 62 -8.03 0.89 -5.04
CA VAL A 62 -7.75 0.77 -3.60
C VAL A 62 -8.27 1.99 -2.84
N ARG A 63 -8.20 3.19 -3.44
CA ARG A 63 -8.63 4.44 -2.79
C ARG A 63 -10.15 4.60 -2.74
N ASP A 64 -10.84 4.15 -3.77
CA ASP A 64 -12.29 4.31 -3.89
C ASP A 64 -12.84 3.19 -4.78
N ARG A 65 -13.60 2.28 -4.17
CA ARG A 65 -14.20 1.13 -4.85
C ARG A 65 -15.09 1.53 -6.04
N ASN A 66 -15.66 2.74 -6.03
CA ASN A 66 -16.47 3.22 -7.15
C ASN A 66 -15.64 3.44 -8.44
N ASN A 67 -14.31 3.46 -8.34
CA ASN A 67 -13.42 3.50 -9.50
C ASN A 67 -13.26 2.13 -10.17
N LEU A 68 -13.69 1.03 -9.54
CA LEU A 68 -13.71 -0.31 -10.14
C LEU A 68 -14.92 -0.44 -11.07
N THR A 69 -14.87 0.28 -12.18
CA THR A 69 -15.90 0.24 -13.22
C THR A 69 -15.54 -0.80 -14.30
N PRO A 70 -16.50 -1.29 -15.10
CA PRO A 70 -16.20 -2.14 -16.25
C PRO A 70 -15.17 -1.52 -17.20
N GLU A 71 -15.22 -0.20 -17.36
CA GLU A 71 -14.27 0.57 -18.17
C GLU A 71 -12.87 0.56 -17.58
N THR A 72 -12.73 0.72 -16.26
CA THR A 72 -11.44 0.63 -15.57
C THR A 72 -10.82 -0.77 -15.73
N ILE A 73 -11.63 -1.82 -15.58
CA ILE A 73 -11.18 -3.21 -15.75
C ILE A 73 -10.72 -3.44 -17.20
N ARG A 74 -11.49 -2.97 -18.17
CA ARG A 74 -11.13 -3.04 -19.60
C ARG A 74 -9.79 -2.35 -19.86
N GLN A 75 -9.63 -1.10 -19.44
CA GLN A 75 -8.40 -0.33 -19.67
C GLN A 75 -7.17 -0.95 -18.98
N PHE A 76 -7.35 -1.57 -17.82
CA PHE A 76 -6.29 -2.31 -17.14
C PHE A 76 -5.83 -3.52 -17.97
N TRP A 77 -6.78 -4.36 -18.41
CA TRP A 77 -6.45 -5.55 -19.21
C TRP A 77 -5.96 -5.22 -20.62
N GLU A 78 -6.41 -4.11 -21.21
CA GLU A 78 -5.82 -3.60 -22.46
C GLU A 78 -4.35 -3.22 -22.29
N LEU A 79 -3.98 -2.63 -21.15
CA LEU A 79 -2.58 -2.34 -20.86
C LEU A 79 -1.78 -3.63 -20.66
N VAL A 80 -2.33 -4.64 -19.98
CA VAL A 80 -1.74 -5.98 -19.84
C VAL A 80 -1.47 -6.60 -21.22
N ASP A 81 -2.46 -6.55 -22.12
CA ASP A 81 -2.35 -7.09 -23.47
C ASP A 81 -1.37 -6.29 -24.33
N GLU A 82 -1.32 -4.96 -24.19
CA GLU A 82 -0.39 -4.06 -24.90
C GLU A 82 1.07 -4.39 -24.55
N VAL A 83 1.35 -4.61 -23.26
CA VAL A 83 2.70 -4.98 -22.79
C VAL A 83 3.00 -6.46 -22.94
N LYS A 84 2.00 -7.26 -23.37
CA LYS A 84 2.08 -8.73 -23.46
C LYS A 84 2.56 -9.38 -22.16
N ALA A 85 2.09 -8.84 -21.03
CA ALA A 85 2.46 -9.39 -19.72
C ALA A 85 1.90 -10.81 -19.60
N THR A 86 2.75 -11.72 -19.16
CA THR A 86 2.37 -13.09 -18.86
C THR A 86 1.47 -13.15 -17.62
N ASP A 87 0.70 -14.23 -17.46
CA ASP A 87 -0.10 -14.43 -16.24
C ASP A 87 0.77 -14.43 -14.97
N GLU A 88 2.02 -14.92 -15.07
CA GLU A 88 3.01 -14.89 -13.98
C GLU A 88 3.45 -13.46 -13.64
N GLU A 89 3.68 -12.61 -14.64
CA GLU A 89 3.97 -11.19 -14.43
C GLU A 89 2.77 -10.44 -13.84
N VAL A 90 1.54 -10.77 -14.27
CA VAL A 90 0.31 -10.20 -13.71
C VAL A 90 0.12 -10.62 -12.25
N ALA A 91 0.36 -11.89 -11.93
CA ALA A 91 0.36 -12.38 -10.56
C ALA A 91 1.45 -11.68 -9.72
N THR A 92 2.65 -11.54 -10.25
CA THR A 92 3.76 -10.82 -9.61
C THR A 92 3.42 -9.35 -9.37
N MET A 93 2.77 -8.67 -10.33
CA MET A 93 2.31 -7.30 -10.15
C MET A 93 1.25 -7.19 -9.06
N LYS A 94 0.32 -8.14 -8.98
CA LYS A 94 -0.66 -8.23 -7.88
C LYS A 94 0.06 -8.37 -6.54
N ASP A 95 1.04 -9.26 -6.47
CA ASP A 95 1.79 -9.60 -5.26
C ASP A 95 2.84 -8.57 -4.86
N LEU A 96 3.25 -7.65 -5.75
CA LEU A 96 4.22 -6.60 -5.42
C LEU A 96 3.57 -5.23 -5.24
N LEU A 97 2.53 -4.91 -6.01
CA LEU A 97 1.92 -3.57 -6.02
C LEU A 97 0.68 -3.46 -5.14
N ALA A 98 -0.07 -4.54 -5.01
CA ALA A 98 -1.39 -4.51 -4.41
C ALA A 98 -1.42 -5.28 -3.09
N GLY A 99 -1.05 -6.57 -3.12
CA GLY A 99 -1.02 -7.48 -1.97
C GLY A 99 -0.27 -6.91 -0.75
N PRO A 100 1.01 -6.48 -0.90
CA PRO A 100 1.84 -5.86 0.12
C PRO A 100 1.15 -4.76 0.92
N ILE A 101 0.45 -3.88 0.23
CA ILE A 101 -0.16 -2.71 0.84
C ILE A 101 -1.41 -3.12 1.62
N VAL A 102 -2.33 -3.86 0.99
CA VAL A 102 -3.60 -4.20 1.65
C VAL A 102 -3.47 -5.28 2.71
N ILE A 103 -2.58 -6.26 2.53
CA ILE A 103 -2.32 -7.31 3.53
C ILE A 103 -1.64 -6.70 4.76
N TYR A 104 -0.65 -5.83 4.56
CA TYR A 104 -0.02 -5.12 5.68
C TYR A 104 -1.00 -4.23 6.43
N MET A 105 -1.83 -3.47 5.72
CA MET A 105 -2.87 -2.64 6.34
C MET A 105 -3.88 -3.49 7.13
N LYS A 106 -4.25 -4.67 6.62
CA LYS A 106 -5.11 -5.61 7.35
C LYS A 106 -4.48 -5.98 8.69
N PHE A 107 -3.25 -6.50 8.69
CA PHE A 107 -2.56 -6.88 9.93
C PHE A 107 -2.39 -5.70 10.89
N PHE A 108 -2.05 -4.52 10.36
CA PHE A 108 -1.93 -3.32 11.17
C PHE A 108 -3.24 -2.94 11.87
N PHE A 109 -4.38 -2.94 11.17
CA PHE A 109 -5.66 -2.56 11.78
C PHE A 109 -6.23 -3.65 12.68
N ASP A 110 -6.01 -4.92 12.37
CA ASP A 110 -6.31 -6.04 13.27
C ASP A 110 -5.54 -5.86 14.61
N ASP A 111 -4.24 -5.60 14.53
CA ASP A 111 -3.40 -5.32 15.70
C ASP A 111 -3.85 -4.05 16.45
N ALA A 112 -4.27 -3.02 15.73
CA ALA A 112 -4.73 -1.76 16.32
C ALA A 112 -6.00 -1.94 17.16
N LEU A 113 -6.93 -2.80 16.74
CA LEU A 113 -8.11 -3.13 17.54
C LEU A 113 -7.73 -3.84 18.84
N ILE A 114 -6.78 -4.77 18.77
CA ILE A 114 -6.27 -5.49 19.94
C ILE A 114 -5.56 -4.53 20.89
N ALA A 115 -4.66 -3.70 20.36
CA ALA A 115 -3.89 -2.72 21.13
C ALA A 115 -4.82 -1.70 21.83
N LEU A 116 -5.83 -1.20 21.11
CA LEU A 116 -6.82 -0.28 21.66
C LEU A 116 -7.66 -0.92 22.79
N SER A 117 -8.04 -2.19 22.62
CA SER A 117 -8.83 -2.95 23.59
C SER A 117 -8.04 -3.25 24.86
N GLN A 118 -6.78 -3.68 24.73
CA GLN A 118 -5.93 -4.07 25.86
C GLN A 118 -5.23 -2.88 26.53
N GLY A 119 -5.13 -1.75 25.84
CA GLY A 119 -4.41 -0.57 26.33
C GLY A 119 -2.89 -0.71 26.30
N VAL A 120 -2.36 -1.73 25.62
CA VAL A 120 -0.92 -1.99 25.46
C VAL A 120 -0.58 -2.15 23.98
N PRO A 121 0.61 -1.69 23.53
CA PRO A 121 1.03 -1.90 22.14
C PRO A 121 1.05 -3.39 21.80
N TYR A 122 0.49 -3.74 20.65
CA TYR A 122 0.41 -5.12 20.18
C TYR A 122 0.95 -5.23 18.75
N LYS A 123 1.73 -6.28 18.50
CA LYS A 123 2.20 -6.66 17.16
C LYS A 123 1.99 -8.16 17.01
N SER A 124 1.19 -8.56 16.04
CA SER A 124 0.98 -9.97 15.73
C SER A 124 2.21 -10.62 15.09
N PRO A 125 2.42 -11.94 15.26
CA PRO A 125 3.41 -12.70 14.49
C PRO A 125 3.25 -12.50 12.98
N GLU A 126 2.00 -12.49 12.49
CA GLU A 126 1.67 -12.30 11.08
C GLU A 126 2.17 -10.94 10.57
N ARG A 127 1.93 -9.86 11.33
CA ARG A 127 2.46 -8.54 10.99
C ARG A 127 4.00 -8.56 10.97
N ALA A 128 4.64 -9.16 11.96
CA ALA A 128 6.09 -9.19 12.06
C ALA A 128 6.75 -9.97 10.91
N GLU A 129 6.21 -11.13 10.57
CA GLU A 129 6.65 -11.93 9.41
C GLU A 129 6.46 -11.17 8.11
N TYR A 130 5.30 -10.52 7.95
CA TYR A 130 5.02 -9.74 6.76
C TYR A 130 5.92 -8.50 6.65
N GLU A 131 6.24 -7.82 7.75
CA GLU A 131 7.23 -6.74 7.77
C GLU A 131 8.61 -7.23 7.26
N GLN A 132 9.04 -8.44 7.62
CA GLN A 132 10.29 -9.01 7.08
C GLN A 132 10.21 -9.30 5.59
N HIS A 133 9.07 -9.82 5.13
CA HIS A 133 8.84 -10.03 3.70
C HIS A 133 8.87 -8.71 2.92
N LEU A 134 8.17 -7.68 3.40
CA LEU A 134 8.19 -6.35 2.80
C LEU A 134 9.58 -5.74 2.77
N LYS A 135 10.40 -5.97 3.81
CA LYS A 135 11.80 -5.55 3.84
C LYS A 135 12.63 -6.25 2.77
N SER A 136 12.47 -7.56 2.58
CA SER A 136 13.28 -8.33 1.63
C SER A 136 13.04 -7.91 0.17
N ILE A 137 11.84 -7.41 -0.12
CA ILE A 137 11.49 -6.84 -1.43
C ILE A 137 11.66 -5.31 -1.50
N HIS A 138 12.28 -4.69 -0.49
CA HIS A 138 12.49 -3.24 -0.39
C HIS A 138 11.20 -2.39 -0.45
N ALA A 139 10.06 -2.97 -0.10
CA ALA A 139 8.76 -2.29 -0.08
C ALA A 139 8.50 -1.52 1.23
N ILE A 140 9.28 -1.77 2.29
CA ILE A 140 9.21 -1.02 3.55
C ILE A 140 10.60 -0.87 4.17
N THR A 141 10.82 0.24 4.88
CA THR A 141 12.08 0.51 5.60
C THR A 141 11.94 0.27 7.11
N ASP A 142 13.06 0.08 7.79
CA ASP A 142 13.09 -0.03 9.26
C ASP A 142 12.54 1.21 9.96
N ASP A 143 12.84 2.40 9.43
CA ASP A 143 12.29 3.66 9.92
C ASP A 143 10.77 3.69 9.85
N ARG A 144 10.20 3.14 8.76
CA ARG A 144 8.75 3.07 8.58
C ARG A 144 8.10 2.08 9.54
N ILE A 145 8.72 0.92 9.77
CA ILE A 145 8.26 -0.05 10.76
C ILE A 145 8.25 0.59 12.15
N ARG A 146 9.32 1.30 12.54
CA ARG A 146 9.37 2.02 13.83
C ARG A 146 8.27 3.07 13.97
N GLN A 147 8.01 3.86 12.94
CA GLN A 147 6.91 4.82 12.94
C GLN A 147 5.53 4.16 13.13
N ASN A 148 5.32 2.98 12.53
CA ASN A 148 4.08 2.23 12.68
C ASN A 148 3.94 1.64 14.09
N ASP A 149 5.04 1.20 14.70
CA ASP A 149 5.06 0.73 16.09
C ASP A 149 4.81 1.86 17.11
N ASP A 150 5.34 3.06 16.84
CA ASP A 150 5.03 4.25 17.61
C ASP A 150 3.56 4.64 17.49
N LEU A 151 3.00 4.55 16.28
CA LEU A 151 1.57 4.79 16.04
C LEU A 151 0.72 3.78 16.82
N MET A 152 1.10 2.51 16.80
CA MET A 152 0.44 1.46 17.58
C MET A 152 0.45 1.75 19.08
N SER A 153 1.58 2.25 19.58
CA SER A 153 1.71 2.65 20.97
C SER A 153 0.80 3.83 21.34
N ARG A 154 0.62 4.79 20.43
CA ARG A 154 -0.32 5.91 20.60
C ARG A 154 -1.78 5.44 20.58
N ILE A 155 -2.13 4.53 19.68
CA ILE A 155 -3.47 3.91 19.62
C ILE A 155 -3.77 3.21 20.95
N ALA A 156 -2.84 2.40 21.45
CA ALA A 156 -3.00 1.68 22.71
C ALA A 156 -3.26 2.61 23.89
N ARG A 157 -2.53 3.74 23.96
CA ARG A 157 -2.71 4.76 25.00
C ARG A 157 -3.95 5.63 24.82
N LYS A 158 -4.69 5.46 23.72
CA LYS A 158 -5.80 6.36 23.33
C LYS A 158 -5.34 7.82 23.24
N ASP A 159 -4.07 8.02 22.90
CA ASP A 159 -3.55 9.36 22.61
C ASP A 159 -4.40 9.93 21.47
N PRO A 160 -4.85 11.20 21.53
CA PRO A 160 -5.67 11.79 20.47
C PRO A 160 -4.87 11.87 19.18
N LEU A 161 -4.98 10.83 18.38
CA LEU A 161 -4.64 10.81 16.97
C LEU A 161 -5.82 11.45 16.25
N LEU A 162 -5.63 12.58 15.59
CA LEU A 162 -6.72 13.32 14.99
C LEU A 162 -6.97 12.88 13.53
N LYS A 163 -8.21 12.51 13.23
CA LYS A 163 -8.81 12.40 11.89
C LYS A 163 -9.60 13.67 11.60
N GLY A 164 -8.92 14.69 11.08
CA GLY A 164 -9.46 16.05 11.05
C GLY A 164 -9.62 16.55 12.48
N ASP A 165 -10.87 16.74 12.94
CA ASP A 165 -11.18 17.17 14.31
C ASP A 165 -11.63 16.04 15.24
N ARG A 166 -11.62 14.77 14.78
CA ARG A 166 -12.10 13.62 15.56
C ARG A 166 -10.95 12.74 16.05
N PRO A 167 -10.93 12.31 17.33
CA PRO A 167 -9.95 11.34 17.81
C PRO A 167 -10.16 9.98 17.13
N ILE A 168 -9.08 9.25 16.81
CA ILE A 168 -9.15 7.86 16.34
C ILE A 168 -9.66 6.99 17.49
N ASP A 169 -10.88 6.49 17.35
CA ASP A 169 -11.54 5.56 18.25
C ASP A 169 -11.75 4.21 17.57
N GLU A 170 -12.36 3.27 18.30
CA GLU A 170 -12.62 1.92 17.79
C GLU A 170 -13.45 1.93 16.50
N LEU A 171 -14.43 2.83 16.39
CA LEU A 171 -15.28 2.95 15.19
C LEU A 171 -14.44 3.34 13.97
N ILE A 172 -13.52 4.30 14.11
CA ILE A 172 -12.64 4.72 13.02
C ILE A 172 -11.70 3.59 12.59
N ILE A 173 -11.18 2.79 13.53
CA ILE A 173 -10.32 1.64 13.20
C ILE A 173 -11.11 0.55 12.48
N ARG A 174 -12.34 0.26 12.94
CA ARG A 174 -13.23 -0.71 12.28
C ARG A 174 -13.62 -0.26 10.87
N ASP A 175 -13.96 1.01 10.69
CA ASP A 175 -14.22 1.59 9.36
C ASP A 175 -12.99 1.44 8.46
N ALA A 176 -11.79 1.70 8.98
CA ALA A 176 -10.56 1.53 8.22
C ALA A 176 -10.36 0.06 7.78
N LEU A 177 -10.62 -0.89 8.67
CA LEU A 177 -10.53 -2.32 8.36
C LEU A 177 -11.55 -2.76 7.30
N ILE A 178 -12.79 -2.24 7.36
CA ILE A 178 -13.81 -2.48 6.31
C ILE A 178 -13.29 -1.97 4.95
N ASN A 179 -12.75 -0.75 4.90
CA ASN A 179 -12.17 -0.20 3.67
C ASN A 179 -11.01 -1.06 3.14
N VAL A 180 -10.20 -1.67 4.02
CA VAL A 180 -9.13 -2.58 3.61
C VAL A 180 -9.71 -3.84 2.97
N TYR A 181 -10.75 -4.46 3.56
CA TYR A 181 -11.41 -5.61 2.96
C TYR A 181 -12.02 -5.27 1.59
N GLU A 182 -12.68 -4.11 1.46
CA GLU A 182 -13.20 -3.65 0.17
C GLU A 182 -12.09 -3.42 -0.86
N ALA A 183 -10.92 -2.93 -0.43
CA ALA A 183 -9.76 -2.77 -1.30
C ALA A 183 -9.18 -4.12 -1.75
N ILE A 184 -9.09 -5.11 -0.86
CA ILE A 184 -8.69 -6.48 -1.18
C ILE A 184 -9.61 -7.05 -2.26
N ASP A 185 -10.93 -6.93 -2.08
CA ASP A 185 -11.91 -7.40 -3.06
C ASP A 185 -11.79 -6.67 -4.39
N SER A 186 -11.58 -5.35 -4.35
CA SER A 186 -11.44 -4.54 -5.56
C SER A 186 -10.19 -4.91 -6.35
N ILE A 187 -9.07 -5.18 -5.67
CA ILE A 187 -7.85 -5.72 -6.29
C ILE A 187 -8.12 -7.09 -6.89
N ASN A 188 -8.77 -8.00 -6.15
CA ASN A 188 -9.07 -9.33 -6.65
C ASN A 188 -9.91 -9.28 -7.94
N ILE A 189 -10.92 -8.41 -8.00
CA ILE A 189 -11.74 -8.21 -9.19
C ILE A 189 -10.91 -7.61 -10.34
N LEU A 190 -10.12 -6.56 -10.09
CA LEU A 190 -9.30 -5.92 -11.12
C LEU A 190 -8.34 -6.91 -11.80
N PHE A 191 -7.71 -7.77 -10.99
CA PHE A 191 -6.77 -8.79 -11.44
C PHE A 191 -7.44 -10.11 -11.88
N THR A 192 -8.78 -10.17 -11.97
CA THR A 192 -9.51 -11.29 -12.57
C THR A 192 -9.85 -10.95 -14.01
N ARG A 193 -9.33 -11.74 -14.95
CA ARG A 193 -9.58 -11.50 -16.39
C ARG A 193 -11.07 -11.72 -16.70
N PRO A 194 -11.75 -10.76 -17.35
CA PRO A 194 -13.09 -10.99 -17.88
C PRO A 194 -13.07 -12.12 -18.91
N ALA A 195 -14.05 -13.02 -18.84
CA ALA A 195 -14.23 -14.10 -19.80
C ALA A 195 -14.70 -13.60 -21.18
#